data_AF-A0A2L2Z6U3-F1
#
_entry.id   AF-A0A2L2Z6U3-F1
#
_cell.length_a   1.000
_cell.length_b   1.000
_cell.length_c   1.000
_cell.angle_alpha   90.00
_cell.angle_beta   90.00
_cell.angle_gamma   90.00
#
_symmetry.space_group_name_H-M   'P 1'
#
loop_
_entity.id
_entity.type
_entity.pdbx_description
1 polymer ?
#
loop_
_entity_poly.entity_id
_entity_poly.type
_entity_poly.pdbx_seq_one_letter_code
_entity_poly.pdbx_strand_id
1 'polypeptide(L)' 'VLNRRRGHVYEESQVVGTPKFIVKAYLPVIESFGFTAVLRSNTGGQACPQFVFDHWQILPVDSMDCKS' A
#
# COMPACT_ATOMS: atom_id res chain seq x y z
N VAL A 1 -0.55 6.70 5.73
CA VAL A 1 0.61 5.80 5.51
C VAL A 1 0.75 5.39 4.05
N LEU A 2 -0.34 4.94 3.39
CA LEU A 2 -0.32 4.45 2.01
C LEU A 2 0.15 5.48 0.97
N ASN A 3 -0.42 6.70 0.99
CA ASN A 3 -0.11 7.75 0.02
C ASN A 3 1.36 8.19 0.05
N ARG A 4 2.02 8.09 1.21
CA ARG A 4 3.46 8.41 1.36
C ARG A 4 4.36 7.42 0.60
N ARG A 5 3.82 6.27 0.20
CA ARG A 5 4.50 5.15 -0.46
C ARG A 5 3.93 4.86 -1.84
N ARG A 6 3.31 5.86 -2.47
CA ARG A 6 2.72 5.77 -3.81
C ARG A 6 1.66 4.67 -3.94
N GLY A 7 1.02 4.29 -2.82
CA GLY A 7 -0.07 3.33 -2.86
C GLY A 7 -1.36 3.94 -3.39
N HIS A 8 -2.15 3.14 -4.10
CA HIS A 8 -3.42 3.55 -4.69
C HIS A 8 -4.56 2.64 -4.22
N VAL A 9 -5.49 3.21 -3.45
CA VAL A 9 -6.70 2.51 -2.99
C VAL A 9 -7.70 2.45 -4.13
N TYR A 10 -8.20 1.25 -4.44
CA TYR A 10 -9.21 1.04 -5.48
C TYR A 10 -10.51 0.44 -4.95
N GLU A 11 -10.52 -0.09 -3.73
CA GLU A 11 -11.72 -0.61 -3.08
C GLU A 11 -11.65 -0.37 -1.58
N GLU A 12 -12.77 0.07 -1.02
CA GLU A 12 -12.99 0.16 0.41
C GLU A 12 -14.38 -0.40 0.72
N SER A 13 -14.46 -1.37 1.63
CA SER A 13 -15.72 -1.97 2.05
C SER A 13 -15.74 -2.16 3.56
N GLN A 14 -16.90 -1.86 4.17
CA GLN A 14 -17.12 -2.13 5.58
C GLN A 14 -17.56 -3.58 5.76
N VAL A 15 -16.97 -4.28 6.72
CA VAL A 15 -17.39 -5.64 7.08
C VAL A 15 -18.65 -5.54 7.94
N VAL A 16 -19.78 -5.91 7.35
CA VAL A 16 -21.11 -5.86 7.98
C VAL A 16 -21.09 -6.53 9.36
N GLY A 17 -21.68 -5.85 10.35
CA GLY A 17 -21.73 -6.33 11.73
C GLY A 17 -20.45 -6.10 12.54
N THR A 18 -19.42 -5.45 11.97
CA THR A 18 -18.19 -5.09 12.70
C THR A 18 -17.76 -3.65 12.41
N PRO A 19 -16.92 -3.04 13.26
CA PRO A 19 -16.29 -1.75 12.97
C PRO A 19 -15.10 -1.85 12.00
N LYS A 20 -14.86 -3.02 11.38
CA LYS A 20 -13.69 -3.25 10.51
C LYS A 20 -13.97 -2.78 9.09
N PHE A 21 -12.94 -2.25 8.47
CA PHE A 21 -12.90 -1.91 7.04
C PHE A 21 -11.89 -2.83 6.34
N ILE A 22 -12.23 -3.28 5.14
CA ILE A 22 -11.32 -3.90 4.19
C ILE A 22 -10.98 -2.84 3.16
N VAL A 23 -9.70 -2.48 3.11
CA VAL A 23 -9.16 -1.54 2.13
C VAL A 23 -8.24 -2.32 1.21
N LYS A 24 -8.56 -2.36 -0.08
CA LYS A 24 -7.69 -2.95 -1.10
C LYS A 24 -6.99 -1.84 -1.87
N ALA A 25 -5.69 -2.02 -2.03
CA ALA A 25 -4.85 -1.04 -2.67
C ALA A 25 -3.66 -1.69 -3.38
N TYR A 26 -3.19 -1.04 -4.43
CA TYR A 26 -1.90 -1.33 -5.02
C TYR A 26 -0.80 -0.63 -4.22
N LEU A 27 0.31 -1.32 -4.00
CA LEU A 27 1.52 -0.78 -3.39
C LEU A 27 2.71 -1.26 -4.24
N PRO A 28 3.55 -0.36 -4.77
CA PRO A 28 4.75 -0.78 -5.48
C PRO A 28 5.61 -1.68 -4.58
N VAL A 29 6.10 -2.80 -5.13
CA VAL A 29 6.86 -3.80 -4.34
C VAL A 29 8.07 -3.16 -3.65
N ILE A 30 8.77 -2.24 -4.32
CA ILE A 30 9.91 -1.50 -3.77
C ILE A 30 9.56 -0.63 -2.56
N GLU A 31 8.31 -0.18 -2.45
CA GLU A 31 7.79 0.64 -1.35
C GLU A 31 7.15 -0.20 -0.23
N SER A 32 7.12 -1.53 -0.37
CA SER A 32 6.47 -2.43 0.60
C SER A 32 7.34 -2.75 1.82
N PHE A 33 8.67 -2.61 1.69
CA PHE A 33 9.62 -2.89 2.77
C PHE A 33 9.35 -2.01 4.00
N GLY A 34 9.20 -2.64 5.16
CA GLY A 34 8.89 -1.95 6.41
C GLY A 34 7.47 -1.34 6.49
N PHE A 35 6.62 -1.54 5.47
CA PHE A 35 5.26 -0.99 5.46
C PHE A 35 4.44 -1.51 6.63
N THR A 36 4.47 -2.81 6.91
CA THR A 36 3.68 -3.43 7.99
C THR A 36 3.98 -2.83 9.35
N ALA A 37 5.26 -2.62 9.67
CA ALA A 37 5.65 -2.03 10.95
C ALA A 37 5.12 -0.60 11.09
N VAL A 38 5.27 0.22 10.04
CA VAL A 38 4.78 1.60 10.01
C VAL A 38 3.26 1.65 10.04
N LEU A 39 2.56 0.79 9.30
CA LEU A 39 1.10 0.76 9.31
C LEU A 39 0.58 0.40 10.70
N ARG A 40 1.11 -0.67 11.30
CA ARG A 40 0.68 -1.12 12.63
C ARG A 40 0.97 -0.09 13.70
N SER A 41 2.12 0.58 13.68
CA SER A 41 2.41 1.63 14.68
C SER A 41 1.44 2.80 14.57
N ASN A 42 1.04 3.18 13.36
CA ASN A 42 0.08 4.28 13.12
C ASN A 42 -1.39 3.90 13.41
N THR A 43 -1.71 2.62 13.58
CA THR A 43 -3.09 2.15 13.87
C THR A 43 -3.20 1.48 15.24
N GLY A 44 -2.27 1.71 16.16
CA GLY A 44 -2.26 1.06 17.48
C GLY A 44 -2.23 -0.48 17.40
N GLY A 45 -1.64 -1.03 16.34
CA GLY A 45 -1.53 -2.47 16.10
C GLY A 45 -2.75 -3.13 15.48
N GLN A 46 -3.85 -2.41 15.26
CA GLN A 46 -5.14 -2.97 14.80
C GLN A 46 -5.20 -3.36 13.32
N ALA A 47 -4.33 -2.78 12.47
CA ALA A 47 -4.28 -3.13 11.06
C ALA A 47 -3.52 -4.44 10.82
N CYS A 48 -4.11 -5.30 9.98
CA CYS A 48 -3.52 -6.57 9.56
C CYS A 48 -3.36 -6.57 8.03
N PRO A 49 -2.26 -6.04 7.48
CA PRO A 49 -2.04 -6.03 6.04
C PRO A 49 -1.76 -7.44 5.51
N GLN A 50 -2.31 -7.75 4.33
CA GLN A 50 -2.01 -8.94 3.54
C GLN A 50 -1.50 -8.49 2.17
N PHE A 51 -0.52 -9.21 1.63
CA PHE A 51 0.09 -8.89 0.34
C PHE A 51 -0.08 -10.04 -0.63
N VAL A 52 -0.51 -9.71 -1.84
CA VAL A 52 -0.59 -10.61 -2.98
C VAL A 52 0.02 -9.89 -4.17
N PHE A 53 0.83 -10.60 -4.94
CA PHE A 53 1.34 -10.07 -6.20
C PHE A 53 0.19 -10.02 -7.22
N ASP A 54 0.03 -8.86 -7.88
CA ASP A 54 -1.09 -8.62 -8.80
C ASP A 54 -0.59 -8.44 -10.26
N HIS A 55 0.26 -7.45 -10.52
CA HIS A 55 0.76 -7.16 -11.86
C HIS A 55 2.10 -6.41 -11.86
N TRP A 56 2.64 -6.20 -13.06
CA TRP A 56 3.77 -5.30 -13.32
C TRP A 56 3.27 -3.96 -13.86
N GLN A 57 3.75 -2.86 -13.29
CA GLN A 57 3.46 -1.51 -13.76
C GLN A 57 4.74 -0.82 -14.23
N ILE A 58 4.69 -0.21 -15.42
CA ILE A 58 5.79 0.63 -15.92
C ILE A 58 5.86 1.88 -15.05
N LEU A 59 7.05 2.13 -14.49
CA LEU A 59 7.29 3.36 -13.75
C LEU A 59 7.40 4.53 -14.74
N PRO A 60 6.73 5.67 -14.50
CA PRO A 60 6.82 6.86 -15.35
C PRO A 60 8.12 7.63 -15.12
N VAL A 61 9.23 6.92 -14.92
CA VAL A 61 10.57 7.50 -14.83
C VAL A 61 11.24 7.38 -16.20
N ASP A 62 11.84 8.45 -16.68
CA ASP A 62 12.68 8.36 -17.86
C ASP A 62 13.94 7.55 -17.52
N SER A 63 14.14 6.43 -18.21
CA SER A 63 15.32 5.58 -18.07
C SER A 63 16.62 6.26 -18.51
N MET A 64 16.54 7.39 -19.23
CA MET A 64 17.70 8.14 -19.75
C MET A 64 18.04 9.39 -18.92
N ASP A 65 17.23 9.75 -17.92
CA ASP A 65 17.52 10.87 -17.02
C ASP A 65 18.60 10.48 -16.00
N CYS A 66 19.87 10.56 -16.42
CA CYS A 66 21.02 10.52 -15.53
C CYS A 66 21.15 11.87 -14.81
N LYS A 67 20.27 12.14 -13.84
CA LYS A 67 20.46 13.33 -13.00
C LYS A 67 21.57 13.06 -11.97
N SER A 68 22.74 13.60 -12.34
CA SER A 68 23.85 14.07 -11.50
C SER A 68 23.39 14.77 -10.23
#